data_AF-A0A7J6NWE5-F1
#
_entry.id   AF-A0A7J6NWE5-F1
#
_cell.length_a   1.000
_cell.length_b   1.000
_cell.length_c   1.000
_cell.angle_alpha   90.00
_cell.angle_beta   90.00
_cell.angle_gamma   90.00
#
_symmetry.space_group_name_H-M   'P 1'
#
loop_
_entity.id
_entity.type
_entity.pdbx_description
1 polymer ?
#
loop_
_entity_poly.entity_id
_entity_poly.type
_entity_poly.pdbx_seq_one_letter_code
_entity_poly.pdbx_strand_id
1 'polypeptide(L)'
;MKIALSCLSVCLLVFLIIYKLFDVLPWRLISIPLVSVVFTWFHIWLALQMCFFPIDYWGWDITGHHQGLGWQGIVPRKADKMAGTACDLMVDRLIYVKEIVERIDATDLYRYLSSTGILRSVQQEVNRRIGN
;
A
#
# COMPACT_ATOMS: atom_id res chain seq x y z
N MET A 1 10.38 17.33 10.80
CA MET A 1 11.82 17.11 11.10
C MET A 1 12.11 16.30 12.37
N LYS A 2 11.33 16.42 13.45
CA LYS A 2 11.59 15.70 14.72
C LYS A 2 11.58 14.17 14.58
N ILE A 3 10.64 13.59 13.83
CA ILE A 3 10.56 12.13 13.60
C ILE A 3 11.80 11.59 12.90
N ALA A 4 12.21 12.17 11.75
CA ALA A 4 13.38 11.69 11.01
C ALA A 4 14.67 11.77 11.86
N LEU A 5 14.86 12.87 12.60
CA LEU A 5 16.01 13.05 13.50
C LEU A 5 15.97 12.07 14.69
N SER A 6 14.80 11.83 15.27
CA SER A 6 14.62 10.84 16.34
C SER A 6 14.84 9.41 15.83
N CYS A 7 14.42 9.10 14.61
CA CYS A 7 14.55 7.79 13.99
C CYS A 7 16.02 7.51 13.61
N LEU A 8 16.74 8.52 13.12
CA LEU A 8 18.18 8.45 12.88
C LEU A 8 18.95 8.25 14.19
N SER A 9 18.55 8.95 15.26
CA SER A 9 19.13 8.80 16.60
C SER A 9 18.90 7.40 17.17
N VAL A 10 17.68 6.86 17.05
CA VAL A 10 17.34 5.48 17.46
C VAL A 10 18.16 4.46 16.66
N CYS A 11 18.31 4.65 15.35
CA CYS A 11 19.10 3.77 14.50
C CYS A 11 20.58 3.75 14.90
N LEU A 12 21.15 4.94 15.18
CA LEU A 12 22.52 5.09 15.69
C LEU A 12 22.69 4.43 17.06
N LEU A 13 21.71 4.56 17.95
CA LEU A 13 21.76 4.00 19.31
C LEU A 13 21.69 2.47 19.27
N VAL A 14 20.79 1.90 18.45
CA VAL A 14 20.70 0.44 18.25
C VAL A 14 21.96 -0.12 17.60
N PHE A 15 22.51 0.57 16.60
CA PHE A 15 23.78 0.19 15.97
C PHE A 15 24.94 0.21 16.98
N LEU A 16 25.04 1.26 17.80
CA LEU A 16 26.07 1.37 18.84
C LEU A 16 25.91 0.32 19.95
N ILE A 17 24.69 0.00 20.38
CA ILE A 17 24.42 -1.08 21.34
C ILE A 17 24.88 -2.42 20.77
N ILE A 18 24.58 -2.70 19.49
CA ILE A 18 24.98 -3.94 18.84
C ILE A 18 26.50 -4.04 18.71
N TYR A 19 27.18 -2.97 18.32
CA TYR A 19 28.65 -2.94 18.27
C TYR A 19 29.29 -3.12 19.65
N LYS A 20 28.72 -2.48 20.69
CA LYS A 20 29.15 -2.68 22.08
C LYS A 20 28.93 -4.12 22.55
N LEU A 21 27.83 -4.75 22.14
CA LEU A 21 27.52 -6.15 22.47
C LEU A 21 28.44 -7.14 21.72
N PHE A 22 28.93 -6.78 20.54
CA PHE A 22 29.91 -7.55 19.78
C PHE A 22 31.31 -7.53 20.44
N ASP A 23 31.73 -6.38 20.96
CA ASP A 23 33.07 -6.20 21.58
C ASP A 23 33.24 -7.01 22.88
N VAL A 24 32.14 -7.32 23.57
CA VAL A 24 32.14 -8.09 24.84
C VAL A 24 32.04 -9.61 24.65
N LEU A 25 31.84 -10.13 23.43
CA LEU A 25 31.71 -11.56 23.17
C LEU A 25 33.03 -12.17 22.63
N PRO A 26 33.67 -13.14 23.32
CA PRO A 26 34.91 -13.74 22.84
C PRO A 26 34.72 -14.78 21.70
N TRP A 27 33.47 -15.04 21.28
CA TRP A 27 33.05 -16.07 20.31
C TRP A 27 32.80 -15.45 18.92
N ARG A 28 33.84 -14.79 18.37
CA ARG A 28 33.77 -13.89 17.20
C ARG A 28 33.19 -14.48 15.91
N LEU A 29 33.25 -15.79 15.66
CA LEU A 29 32.78 -16.36 14.37
C LEU A 29 31.29 -16.70 14.35
N ILE A 30 30.71 -17.13 15.47
CA ILE A 30 29.30 -17.54 15.56
C ILE A 30 28.39 -16.34 15.83
N SER A 31 28.90 -15.26 16.42
CA SER A 31 28.11 -14.06 16.69
C SER A 31 27.79 -13.24 15.43
N ILE A 32 28.59 -13.36 14.36
CA ILE A 32 28.42 -12.62 13.11
C ILE A 32 27.06 -12.87 12.44
N PRO A 33 26.66 -14.11 12.12
CA PRO A 33 25.36 -14.35 11.47
C PRO A 33 24.17 -13.97 12.36
N LEU A 34 24.27 -14.18 13.68
CA LEU A 34 23.21 -13.85 14.63
C LEU A 34 22.94 -12.34 14.64
N VAL A 35 23.99 -11.54 14.74
CA VAL A 35 23.89 -10.07 14.75
C VAL A 35 23.39 -9.54 13.40
N SER A 36 23.86 -10.12 12.29
CA SER A 36 23.41 -9.76 10.95
C SER A 36 21.90 -9.91 10.79
N VAL A 37 21.32 -11.04 11.24
CA VAL A 37 19.88 -11.29 11.10
C VAL A 37 19.06 -10.27 11.91
N VAL A 38 19.47 -9.99 13.16
CA VAL A 38 18.78 -9.02 14.03
C VAL A 38 18.88 -7.61 13.45
N PHE A 39 20.07 -7.22 12.96
CA PHE A 39 20.27 -5.91 12.33
C PHE A 39 19.44 -5.78 11.05
N THR A 40 19.46 -6.78 10.16
CA THR A 40 18.68 -6.75 8.93
C THR A 40 17.18 -6.65 9.22
N TRP A 41 16.67 -7.43 10.17
CA TRP A 41 15.27 -7.36 10.57
C TRP A 41 14.88 -5.98 11.10
N PHE A 42 15.67 -5.42 12.02
CA PHE A 42 15.44 -4.09 12.57
C PHE A 42 15.55 -2.98 11.51
N HIS A 43 16.55 -3.06 10.63
CA HIS A 43 16.78 -2.08 9.57
C HIS A 43 15.63 -2.04 8.56
N ILE A 44 15.10 -3.21 8.17
CA ILE A 44 13.93 -3.31 7.27
C ILE A 44 12.69 -2.74 7.96
N TRP A 45 12.46 -3.07 9.23
CA TRP A 45 11.33 -2.53 9.99
C TRP A 45 11.38 -1.00 10.10
N LEU A 46 12.57 -0.44 10.37
CA LEU A 46 12.78 1.00 10.44
C LEU A 46 12.60 1.67 9.07
N ALA A 47 13.11 1.05 8.01
CA ALA A 47 12.95 1.55 6.65
C ALA A 47 11.47 1.61 6.24
N LEU A 48 10.68 0.58 6.57
CA LEU A 48 9.23 0.59 6.36
C LEU A 48 8.57 1.76 7.09
N GLN A 49 8.93 2.00 8.35
CA GLN A 49 8.40 3.12 9.12
C GLN A 49 8.72 4.48 8.47
N MET A 50 9.91 4.65 7.90
CA MET A 50 10.30 5.86 7.16
C MET A 50 9.55 6.03 5.83
N CYS A 51 9.12 4.93 5.20
CA CYS A 51 8.36 4.99 3.94
C CYS A 51 6.93 5.50 4.14
N PHE A 52 6.29 5.16 5.27
CA PHE A 52 4.91 5.53 5.58
C PHE A 52 4.79 6.83 6.38
N PHE A 53 5.73 7.12 7.29
CA PHE A 53 5.71 8.34 8.08
C PHE A 53 6.64 9.44 7.52
N PRO A 54 6.25 10.72 7.58
CA PRO A 54 5.01 11.30 8.09
C PRO A 54 3.91 11.34 7.00
N ILE A 55 2.66 11.18 7.45
CA ILE A 55 1.45 11.21 6.61
C ILE A 55 1.22 12.63 6.08
N ASP A 56 1.29 13.63 6.96
CA ASP A 56 1.16 15.04 6.61
C ASP A 56 2.52 15.64 6.20
N TYR A 57 2.49 16.51 5.19
CA TYR A 57 3.68 17.24 4.75
C TYR A 57 4.12 18.23 5.83
N TRP A 58 5.27 17.97 6.45
CA TRP A 58 5.86 18.89 7.42
C TRP A 58 7.06 19.61 6.79
N GLY A 59 6.86 20.87 6.39
CA GLY A 59 7.90 21.71 5.77
C GLY A 59 7.45 23.15 5.51
N TRP A 60 8.40 23.99 5.10
CA TRP A 60 8.10 25.34 4.61
C TRP A 60 7.67 25.24 3.15
N ASP A 61 6.39 25.49 2.87
CA ASP A 61 5.90 25.55 1.51
C ASP A 61 6.24 26.92 0.91
N ILE A 62 7.15 26.93 -0.05
CA ILE A 62 7.63 28.13 -0.76
C ILE A 62 6.81 28.40 -2.04
N THR A 63 6.00 27.44 -2.49
CA THR A 63 5.48 27.45 -3.87
C THR A 63 4.01 27.01 -4.00
N GLY A 64 3.30 26.74 -2.90
CA GLY A 64 1.85 26.45 -2.90
C GLY A 64 1.46 25.10 -3.54
N HIS A 65 2.45 24.28 -3.92
CA HIS A 65 2.27 22.98 -4.57
C HIS A 65 2.98 21.83 -3.82
N HIS A 66 3.19 21.96 -2.50
CA HIS A 66 3.94 20.97 -1.71
C HIS A 66 5.37 20.73 -2.27
N GLN A 67 5.94 21.75 -2.89
CA GLN A 67 7.32 21.78 -3.39
C GLN A 67 8.10 22.77 -2.55
N GLY A 68 8.47 22.34 -1.36
CA GLY A 68 9.39 23.07 -0.48
C GLY A 68 10.38 22.14 0.21
N LEU A 69 11.11 22.67 1.18
CA LEU A 69 11.94 21.90 2.09
C LEU A 69 11.05 21.26 3.17
N GLY A 70 10.47 20.11 2.83
CA GLY A 70 9.64 19.31 3.72
C GLY A 70 9.99 17.84 3.66
N TRP A 71 9.76 17.14 4.76
CA TRP A 71 9.94 15.70 4.84
C TRP A 71 8.56 15.04 4.85
N GLN A 72 8.30 14.18 3.86
CA GLN A 72 7.11 13.34 3.76
C GLN A 72 7.53 11.94 3.32
N GLY A 73 6.83 10.91 3.79
CA GLY A 73 7.06 9.54 3.34
C GLY A 73 6.90 9.41 1.82
N ILE A 74 7.71 8.55 1.18
CA ILE A 74 7.67 8.34 -0.28
C ILE A 74 6.31 7.83 -0.75
N VAL A 75 5.65 6.99 0.06
CA VAL A 75 4.36 6.37 -0.23
C VAL A 75 3.22 7.40 -0.15
N PRO A 76 2.98 8.13 0.96
CA PRO A 76 1.90 9.12 1.02
C PRO A 76 2.03 10.21 -0.04
N ARG A 77 3.26 10.63 -0.40
CA ARG A 77 3.48 11.63 -1.46
C ARG A 77 3.03 11.17 -2.86
N LYS A 78 3.01 9.86 -3.11
CA LYS A 78 2.67 9.26 -4.42
C LYS A 78 1.47 8.31 -4.35
N ALA A 79 0.69 8.36 -3.25
CA ALA A 79 -0.39 7.43 -2.98
C ALA A 79 -1.45 7.41 -4.09
N ASP A 80 -1.82 8.58 -4.62
CA ASP A 80 -2.82 8.71 -5.68
C ASP A 80 -2.43 7.96 -6.97
N LYS A 81 -1.23 8.25 -7.49
CA LYS A 81 -0.69 7.56 -8.67
C LYS A 81 -0.50 6.06 -8.45
N MET A 82 -0.05 5.68 -7.25
CA MET A 82 0.18 4.27 -6.90
C MET A 82 -1.14 3.49 -6.78
N ALA A 83 -2.18 4.10 -6.19
CA ALA A 83 -3.51 3.50 -6.09
C ALA A 83 -4.16 3.36 -7.47
N GLY A 84 -4.06 4.39 -8.32
CA GLY A 84 -4.54 4.33 -9.71
C GLY A 84 -3.93 3.16 -10.47
N THR A 85 -2.60 3.08 -10.51
CA THR A 85 -1.90 1.97 -11.19
C THR A 85 -2.25 0.59 -10.60
N ALA A 86 -2.41 0.48 -9.28
CA ALA A 86 -2.79 -0.78 -8.64
C ALA A 86 -4.22 -1.22 -9.05
N CYS A 87 -5.18 -0.29 -9.06
CA CYS A 87 -6.54 -0.55 -9.51
C CYS A 87 -6.59 -0.91 -10.99
N ASP A 88 -5.88 -0.17 -11.85
CA ASP A 88 -5.82 -0.44 -13.29
C ASP A 88 -5.30 -1.86 -13.55
N LEU A 89 -4.23 -2.26 -12.86
CA LEU A 89 -3.68 -3.62 -12.97
C LEU A 89 -4.65 -4.70 -12.46
N MET A 90 -5.41 -4.43 -11.40
CA MET A 90 -6.42 -5.36 -10.90
C MET A 90 -7.57 -5.55 -11.90
N VAL A 91 -8.08 -4.46 -12.48
CA VAL A 91 -9.19 -4.50 -13.45
C VAL A 91 -8.75 -5.12 -14.76
N ASP A 92 -7.57 -4.77 -15.29
CA ASP A 92 -7.11 -5.24 -16.59
C ASP A 92 -6.67 -6.71 -16.58
N ARG A 93 -6.05 -7.17 -15.48
CA ARG A 93 -5.32 -8.45 -15.48
C ARG A 93 -5.85 -9.49 -14.51
N LEU A 94 -6.54 -9.08 -13.44
CA LEU A 94 -6.95 -10.01 -12.38
C LEU A 94 -8.44 -10.33 -12.41
N ILE A 95 -9.26 -9.48 -13.01
CA ILE A 95 -10.72 -9.63 -13.02
C ILE A 95 -11.22 -9.79 -14.45
N TYR A 96 -11.62 -11.00 -14.81
CA TYR A 96 -12.38 -11.24 -16.03
C TYR A 96 -13.87 -11.11 -15.75
N VAL A 97 -14.57 -10.25 -16.50
CA VAL A 97 -16.04 -10.08 -16.37
C VAL A 97 -16.77 -11.41 -16.43
N LYS A 98 -16.31 -12.33 -17.29
CA LYS A 98 -16.88 -13.67 -17.41
C LYS A 98 -16.80 -14.46 -16.10
N GLU A 99 -15.70 -14.36 -15.37
CA GLU A 99 -15.46 -15.09 -14.13
C GLU A 99 -16.33 -14.53 -12.98
N ILE A 100 -16.60 -13.22 -12.97
CA ILE A 100 -17.57 -12.62 -12.03
C ILE A 100 -18.99 -13.12 -12.34
N VAL A 101 -19.40 -13.10 -13.61
CA VAL A 101 -20.74 -13.54 -14.01
C VAL A 101 -20.96 -15.02 -13.71
N GLU A 102 -19.93 -15.84 -13.89
CA GLU A 102 -19.98 -17.28 -13.58
C GLU A 102 -20.07 -17.58 -12.08
N ARG A 103 -19.59 -16.68 -11.21
CA ARG A 103 -19.76 -16.77 -9.75
C ARG A 103 -21.10 -16.27 -9.24
N ILE A 104 -21.88 -15.55 -10.05
CA ILE A 104 -23.19 -15.03 -9.64
C ILE A 104 -24.27 -16.09 -9.92
N ASP A 105 -25.07 -16.43 -8.91
CA ASP A 105 -26.24 -17.29 -9.10
C ASP A 105 -27.30 -16.57 -9.96
N ALA A 106 -27.57 -17.12 -11.14
CA ALA A 106 -28.52 -16.57 -12.09
C ALA A 106 -29.94 -16.46 -11.52
N THR A 107 -30.31 -17.34 -10.59
CA THR A 107 -31.64 -17.38 -9.97
C THR A 107 -31.84 -16.18 -9.05
N ASP A 108 -30.83 -15.87 -8.23
CA ASP A 108 -30.89 -14.73 -7.31
C ASP A 108 -30.76 -13.41 -8.06
N LEU A 109 -29.94 -13.35 -9.12
CA LEU A 109 -29.86 -12.20 -10.00
C LEU A 109 -31.20 -11.91 -10.68
N TYR A 110 -31.87 -12.93 -11.22
CA TYR A 110 -33.19 -12.79 -11.83
C TYR A 110 -34.23 -12.29 -10.82
N ARG A 111 -34.24 -12.86 -9.61
CA ARG A 111 -35.14 -12.44 -8.53
C ARG A 111 -34.94 -10.97 -8.18
N TYR A 112 -33.69 -10.52 -8.03
CA TYR A 112 -33.36 -9.11 -7.76
C TYR A 112 -33.77 -8.17 -8.90
N LEU A 113 -33.49 -8.54 -10.15
CA LEU A 113 -33.85 -7.72 -11.30
C LEU A 113 -35.38 -7.63 -11.47
N SER A 114 -36.11 -8.67 -11.08
CA SER A 114 -37.57 -8.72 -11.14
C SER A 114 -38.23 -7.90 -10.03
N SER A 115 -37.69 -7.92 -8.81
CA SER A 115 -38.19 -7.13 -7.68
C SER A 115 -37.95 -5.63 -7.86
N THR A 116 -36.86 -5.25 -8.54
CA THR A 116 -36.49 -3.84 -8.76
C THR A 116 -37.17 -3.23 -9.98
N GLY A 117 -37.93 -4.02 -10.76
CA GLY A 117 -38.65 -3.57 -11.96
C GLY A 117 -37.78 -3.31 -13.20
N ILE A 118 -36.44 -3.41 -13.07
CA ILE A 118 -35.44 -3.18 -14.13
C ILE A 118 -35.61 -4.18 -15.30
N LEU A 119 -36.05 -5.40 -15.01
CA LEU A 119 -36.31 -6.40 -16.05
C LEU A 119 -37.31 -5.90 -17.09
N ARG A 120 -38.32 -5.11 -16.70
CA ARG A 120 -39.31 -4.58 -17.64
C ARG A 120 -38.71 -3.55 -18.59
N SER A 121 -37.85 -2.65 -18.10
CA SER A 121 -37.23 -1.64 -18.97
C SER A 121 -36.23 -2.27 -19.94
N VAL A 122 -35.44 -3.26 -19.49
CA VAL A 122 -34.53 -4.00 -20.37
C VAL A 122 -35.32 -4.82 -21.41
N GLN A 123 -36.37 -5.52 -20.99
CA GLN A 123 -37.21 -6.30 -21.91
C GLN A 123 -37.84 -5.40 -22.98
N GLN A 124 -38.31 -4.22 -22.58
CA GLN A 124 -38.94 -3.26 -23.49
C GLN A 124 -37.94 -2.71 -24.51
N GLU A 125 -36.69 -2.45 -24.10
CA GLU A 125 -35.62 -2.02 -24.99
C GLU A 125 -35.15 -3.14 -25.93
N VAL A 126 -34.99 -4.37 -25.44
CA VAL A 126 -34.64 -5.53 -26.30
C VAL A 126 -35.74 -5.77 -27.33
N ASN A 127 -37.01 -5.74 -26.92
CA ASN A 127 -38.13 -5.95 -27.83
C ASN A 127 -38.23 -4.81 -28.87
N ARG A 128 -37.88 -3.58 -28.49
CA ARG A 128 -37.77 -2.44 -29.41
C ARG A 128 -36.64 -2.61 -30.42
N ARG A 129 -35.51 -3.20 -30.03
CA ARG A 129 -34.36 -3.46 -30.93
C ARG A 129 -34.52 -4.67 -31.82
N ILE A 130 -35.29 -5.68 -31.41
CA ILE A 130 -35.60 -6.87 -32.22
C ILE A 130 -36.77 -6.59 -33.18
N GLY A 131 -37.70 -5.70 -32.81
CA GLY A 131 -38.86 -5.31 -33.62
C GLY A 131 -38.58 -4.31 -34.75
N ASN A 132 -37.31 -3.98 -35.01
CA ASN A 132 -36.85 -3.11 -36.11
C ASN A 132 -35.71 -3.80 -36.85
#